data_AF-A0A6C2TWZ9-F1
#
_entry.id   AF-A0A6C2TWZ9-F1
#
_cell.length_a   1.000
_cell.length_b   1.000
_cell.length_c   1.000
_cell.angle_alpha   90.00
_cell.angle_beta   90.00
_cell.angle_gamma   90.00
#
_symmetry.space_group_name_H-M   'P 1'
#
loop_
_entity.id
_entity.type
_entity.pdbx_description
1 polymer ?
#
loop_
_entity_poly.entity_id
_entity_poly.type
_entity_poly.pdbx_seq_one_letter_code
_entity_poly.pdbx_strand_id
1 'polypeptide(L)'
;MEPTKPTIEEINELVGFLPRLQEKDFNPIKQWLGGKQPDGTHQIGYPDYHEITEEFFHIASKECWMYPYDPELAGNMINDHAKIKEANMDQIKEMLTFCVRGEHFCDGHWGAMIEDGSIGRLLIRLTELKNTETEPMNNFGALKKVPLRNVWPHEAIDFTPWLADNIAELGDVLGMELELTEREASVGDFSLDLLAKDLSSSKPVIIENQFNQTDHDHLGKLLTYAAGFDASTVIWVSETVRDEHRQALDWLNQRTDSETQFFAVVLEVLQIDESKPAFNFKPVVMPNEWQKSTKRGGTAPSARAELYRDYFQKVIDELRDAYRLTSLKKAQPYNWIGISTGVSGFIYSVSFAQGKNARTEIYMDTGDQDETKRIFDELKVLSEEIEAKYGCPLSWERLDNKRASRIAVYRPGSINDSEEVLSEIRQWHIEHVMKLRDVVVPYLKESLKSIS
;
A
#
# COMPACT_ATOMS: atom_id res chain seq x y z
N MET A 1 -34.21 5.70 -36.89
CA MET A 1 -33.74 6.87 -36.13
C MET A 1 -33.19 6.33 -34.83
N GLU A 2 -31.96 6.69 -34.47
CA GLU A 2 -31.45 6.36 -33.13
C GLU A 2 -32.34 7.05 -32.09
N PRO A 3 -32.74 6.37 -31.02
CA PRO A 3 -33.57 6.96 -29.99
C PRO A 3 -32.80 8.07 -29.26
N THR A 4 -33.33 9.28 -29.31
CA THR A 4 -32.76 10.46 -28.66
C THR A 4 -32.78 10.26 -27.14
N LYS A 5 -31.62 10.39 -26.48
CA LYS A 5 -31.53 10.33 -25.01
C LYS A 5 -32.10 11.62 -24.41
N PRO A 6 -32.91 11.57 -23.34
CA PRO A 6 -33.40 12.76 -22.67
C PRO A 6 -32.24 13.51 -21.98
N THR A 7 -32.30 14.83 -22.01
CA THR A 7 -31.39 15.73 -21.30
C THR A 7 -31.69 15.76 -19.80
N ILE A 8 -30.74 16.25 -18.99
CA ILE A 8 -30.92 16.40 -17.54
C ILE A 8 -32.12 17.33 -17.22
N GLU A 9 -32.36 18.36 -18.02
CA GLU A 9 -33.50 19.27 -17.86
C GLU A 9 -34.82 18.54 -18.09
N GLU A 10 -34.92 17.72 -19.14
CA GLU A 10 -36.11 16.90 -19.42
C GLU A 10 -36.35 15.86 -18.32
N ILE A 11 -35.30 15.23 -17.80
CA ILE A 11 -35.38 14.30 -16.66
C ILE A 11 -35.91 15.03 -15.42
N ASN A 12 -35.40 16.23 -15.12
CA ASN A 12 -35.85 17.04 -13.99
C ASN A 12 -37.32 17.45 -14.14
N GLU A 13 -37.76 17.75 -15.37
CA GLU A 13 -39.15 18.10 -15.68
C GLU A 13 -40.09 16.96 -15.27
N LEU A 14 -39.82 15.70 -15.66
CA LEU A 14 -40.63 14.55 -15.27
C LEU A 14 -40.54 14.22 -13.77
N VAL A 15 -39.34 14.19 -13.20
CA VAL A 15 -39.13 13.86 -11.78
C VAL A 15 -39.80 14.88 -10.86
N GLY A 16 -39.93 16.15 -11.29
CA GLY A 16 -40.61 17.21 -10.55
C GLY A 16 -42.09 16.92 -10.24
N PHE A 17 -42.73 16.01 -10.97
CA PHE A 17 -44.12 15.59 -10.70
C PHE A 17 -44.24 14.61 -9.53
N LEU A 18 -43.15 13.93 -9.14
CA LEU A 18 -43.19 12.88 -8.13
C LEU A 18 -43.84 13.31 -6.80
N PRO A 19 -43.48 14.47 -6.19
CA PRO A 19 -44.11 14.90 -4.94
C PRO A 19 -45.61 15.20 -5.10
N ARG A 20 -46.03 15.72 -6.25
CA ARG A 20 -47.42 16.11 -6.56
C ARG A 20 -48.31 14.88 -6.80
N LEU A 21 -47.79 13.88 -7.52
CA LEU A 21 -48.50 12.64 -7.84
C LEU A 21 -48.61 11.69 -6.65
N GLN A 22 -47.77 11.85 -5.62
CA GLN A 22 -47.77 11.02 -4.40
C GLN A 22 -48.44 11.70 -3.19
N GLU A 23 -49.08 12.86 -3.35
CA GLU A 23 -49.85 13.46 -2.28
C GLU A 23 -50.97 12.52 -1.83
N LYS A 24 -51.15 12.36 -0.51
CA LYS A 24 -52.04 11.36 0.09
C LYS A 24 -53.49 11.43 -0.39
N ASP A 25 -53.94 12.64 -0.76
CA ASP A 25 -55.30 12.92 -1.22
C ASP A 25 -55.35 13.24 -2.73
N PHE A 26 -54.28 12.95 -3.48
CA PHE A 26 -54.25 13.14 -4.93
C PHE A 26 -55.14 12.08 -5.60
N ASN A 27 -56.08 12.55 -6.43
CA ASN A 27 -56.90 11.69 -7.28
C ASN A 27 -56.59 12.01 -8.74
N PRO A 28 -56.04 11.07 -9.53
CA PRO A 28 -55.68 11.35 -10.90
C PRO A 28 -56.89 11.59 -11.81
N ILE A 29 -58.08 11.10 -11.45
CA ILE A 29 -59.33 11.28 -12.21
C ILE A 29 -60.27 12.19 -11.39
N LYS A 30 -60.51 13.43 -11.86
CA LYS A 30 -61.42 14.38 -11.22
C LYS A 30 -62.83 13.79 -11.11
N GLN A 31 -63.31 13.21 -12.20
CA GLN A 31 -64.63 12.59 -12.31
C GLN A 31 -64.70 11.68 -13.54
N TRP A 32 -65.65 10.74 -13.54
CA TRP A 32 -66.01 10.00 -14.74
C TRP A 32 -67.21 10.68 -15.40
N LEU A 33 -67.06 11.06 -16.66
CA LEU A 33 -68.09 11.66 -17.48
C LEU A 33 -68.78 10.60 -18.35
N GLY A 34 -69.96 10.91 -18.87
CA GLY A 34 -70.78 9.98 -19.67
C GLY A 34 -71.89 9.32 -18.86
N GLY A 35 -72.33 8.13 -19.27
CA GLY A 35 -73.48 7.44 -18.68
C GLY A 35 -74.80 7.75 -19.39
N LYS A 36 -75.92 7.59 -18.67
CA LYS A 36 -77.27 7.73 -19.24
C LYS A 36 -77.63 9.21 -19.41
N GLN A 37 -77.77 9.63 -20.66
CA GLN A 37 -78.12 10.99 -21.03
C GLN A 37 -79.62 11.27 -20.84
N PRO A 38 -80.04 12.54 -20.69
CA PRO A 38 -81.45 12.92 -20.53
C PRO A 38 -82.35 12.49 -21.69
N ASP A 39 -81.79 12.28 -22.88
CA ASP A 39 -82.49 11.82 -24.09
C ASP A 39 -82.63 10.28 -24.18
N GLY A 40 -82.16 9.55 -23.17
CA GLY A 40 -82.23 8.10 -23.09
C GLY A 40 -81.07 7.36 -23.78
N THR A 41 -80.13 8.07 -24.41
CA THR A 41 -78.90 7.48 -24.94
C THR A 41 -77.92 7.15 -23.80
N HIS A 42 -77.04 6.17 -24.02
CA HIS A 42 -76.00 5.81 -23.06
C HIS A 42 -74.63 6.04 -23.69
N GLN A 43 -73.88 6.99 -23.13
CA GLN A 43 -72.52 7.27 -23.54
C GLN A 43 -71.56 6.44 -22.69
N ILE A 44 -70.57 5.81 -23.32
CA ILE A 44 -69.50 5.09 -22.62
C ILE A 44 -68.79 6.09 -21.70
N GLY A 45 -68.50 5.67 -20.47
CA GLY A 45 -67.87 6.52 -19.48
C GLY A 45 -66.42 6.82 -19.86
N TYR A 46 -66.01 8.08 -19.74
CA TYR A 46 -64.63 8.52 -20.00
C TYR A 46 -64.12 9.37 -18.84
N PRO A 47 -62.83 9.32 -18.52
CA PRO A 47 -62.26 10.07 -17.41
C PRO A 47 -62.09 11.56 -17.78
N ASP A 48 -62.39 12.41 -16.81
CA ASP A 48 -61.94 13.80 -16.75
C ASP A 48 -60.73 13.83 -15.79
N TYR A 49 -59.53 14.04 -16.33
CA TYR A 49 -58.30 13.89 -15.58
C TYR A 49 -57.95 15.13 -14.75
N HIS A 50 -57.20 14.91 -13.66
CA HIS A 50 -56.58 16.00 -12.93
C HIS A 50 -55.58 16.75 -13.82
N GLU A 51 -55.50 18.08 -13.72
CA GLU A 51 -54.59 18.89 -14.57
C GLU A 51 -53.14 18.42 -14.48
N ILE A 52 -52.72 18.00 -13.28
CA ILE A 52 -51.39 17.41 -13.02
C ILE A 52 -51.17 16.10 -13.78
N THR A 53 -52.21 15.26 -13.88
CA THR A 53 -52.16 14.00 -14.63
C THR A 53 -52.03 14.29 -16.11
N GLU A 54 -52.83 15.22 -16.66
CA GLU A 54 -52.75 15.64 -18.05
C GLU A 54 -51.39 16.26 -18.38
N GLU A 55 -50.89 17.15 -17.52
CA GLU A 55 -49.59 17.82 -17.65
C GLU A 55 -48.45 16.79 -17.67
N PHE A 56 -48.47 15.84 -16.73
CA PHE A 56 -47.48 14.76 -16.66
C PHE A 56 -47.46 13.91 -17.94
N PHE A 57 -48.61 13.40 -18.37
CA PHE A 57 -48.68 12.53 -19.55
C PHE A 57 -48.42 13.29 -20.86
N HIS A 58 -48.75 14.58 -20.91
CA HIS A 58 -48.35 15.45 -22.02
C HIS A 58 -46.82 15.52 -22.13
N ILE A 59 -46.11 15.75 -21.02
CA ILE A 59 -44.64 15.82 -21.01
C ILE A 59 -44.02 14.44 -21.30
N ALA A 60 -44.56 13.37 -20.71
CA ALA A 60 -44.11 12.00 -20.95
C ALA A 60 -44.34 11.53 -22.41
N SER A 61 -45.21 12.21 -23.17
CA SER A 61 -45.45 11.93 -24.60
C SER A 61 -44.47 12.63 -25.55
N LYS A 62 -43.57 13.50 -25.06
CA LYS A 62 -42.56 14.18 -25.89
C LYS A 62 -41.60 13.17 -26.51
N GLU A 63 -41.04 13.51 -27.68
CA GLU A 63 -40.20 12.61 -28.49
C GLU A 63 -39.01 12.02 -27.72
N CYS A 64 -38.42 12.77 -26.79
CA CYS A 64 -37.30 12.33 -25.94
C CYS A 64 -37.66 11.14 -25.03
N TRP A 65 -38.93 10.97 -24.68
CA TRP A 65 -39.44 9.88 -23.83
C TRP A 65 -40.03 8.72 -24.63
N MET A 66 -40.48 8.98 -25.86
CA MET A 66 -41.06 7.96 -26.72
C MET A 66 -39.99 6.99 -27.24
N TYR A 67 -40.30 5.69 -27.19
CA TYR A 67 -39.38 4.63 -27.58
C TYR A 67 -40.10 3.51 -28.35
N PRO A 68 -39.46 2.83 -29.31
CA PRO A 68 -39.99 1.60 -29.88
C PRO A 68 -40.16 0.57 -28.75
N TYR A 69 -41.37 0.04 -28.59
CA TYR A 69 -41.70 -0.84 -27.47
C TYR A 69 -42.50 -2.05 -27.92
N ASP A 70 -42.37 -3.15 -27.18
CA ASP A 70 -43.27 -4.29 -27.25
C ASP A 70 -44.32 -4.16 -26.13
N PRO A 71 -45.63 -4.07 -26.44
CA PRO A 71 -46.65 -3.86 -25.42
C PRO A 71 -46.74 -4.97 -24.36
N GLU A 72 -46.44 -6.22 -24.72
CA GLU A 72 -46.48 -7.35 -23.79
C GLU A 72 -45.26 -7.31 -22.86
N LEU A 73 -44.07 -7.04 -23.40
CA LEU A 73 -42.85 -6.89 -22.59
C LEU A 73 -42.93 -5.69 -21.66
N ALA A 74 -43.34 -4.53 -22.17
CA ALA A 74 -43.48 -3.31 -21.36
C ALA A 74 -44.55 -3.47 -20.27
N GLY A 75 -45.70 -4.09 -20.60
CA GLY A 75 -46.72 -4.46 -19.63
C GLY A 75 -46.23 -5.43 -18.55
N ASN A 76 -45.39 -6.40 -18.91
CA ASN A 76 -44.78 -7.31 -17.93
C ASN A 76 -43.71 -6.63 -17.06
N MET A 77 -43.00 -5.63 -17.60
CA MET A 77 -42.02 -4.86 -16.83
C MET A 77 -42.68 -3.88 -15.85
N ILE A 78 -43.74 -3.17 -16.27
CA ILE A 78 -44.41 -2.20 -15.40
C ILE A 78 -45.12 -2.87 -14.21
N ASN A 79 -45.63 -4.10 -14.41
CA ASN A 79 -46.29 -4.87 -13.35
C ASN A 79 -45.29 -5.55 -12.37
N ASP A 80 -43.99 -5.52 -12.64
CA ASP A 80 -42.96 -6.14 -11.82
C ASP A 80 -42.08 -5.08 -11.13
N HIS A 81 -42.29 -4.90 -9.83
CA HIS A 81 -41.57 -3.90 -9.04
C HIS A 81 -40.05 -4.10 -9.04
N ALA A 82 -39.57 -5.35 -9.11
CA ALA A 82 -38.14 -5.63 -9.13
C ALA A 82 -37.51 -5.18 -10.45
N LYS A 83 -38.23 -5.37 -11.57
CA LYS A 83 -37.77 -4.93 -12.89
C LYS A 83 -37.71 -3.41 -13.00
N ILE A 84 -38.67 -2.68 -12.43
CA ILE A 84 -38.58 -1.21 -12.41
C ILE A 84 -37.33 -0.73 -11.66
N LYS A 85 -37.00 -1.38 -10.54
CA LYS A 85 -35.83 -1.01 -9.72
C LYS A 85 -34.49 -1.21 -10.45
N GLU A 86 -34.41 -2.20 -11.33
CA GLU A 86 -33.20 -2.52 -12.08
C GLU A 86 -33.16 -1.89 -13.49
N ALA A 87 -34.26 -1.25 -13.91
CA ALA A 87 -34.41 -0.74 -15.27
C ALA A 87 -33.34 0.30 -15.63
N ASN A 88 -32.84 0.21 -16.87
CA ASN A 88 -32.01 1.24 -17.49
C ASN A 88 -32.88 2.31 -18.19
N MET A 89 -32.25 3.35 -18.74
CA MET A 89 -32.96 4.48 -19.36
C MET A 89 -33.89 4.04 -20.51
N ASP A 90 -33.44 3.12 -21.37
CA ASP A 90 -34.23 2.66 -22.51
C ASP A 90 -35.46 1.87 -22.05
N GLN A 91 -35.31 1.03 -21.04
CA GLN A 91 -36.41 0.28 -20.42
C GLN A 91 -37.42 1.21 -19.72
N ILE A 92 -36.95 2.29 -19.09
CA ILE A 92 -37.84 3.31 -18.52
C ILE A 92 -38.63 4.02 -19.61
N LYS A 93 -37.98 4.39 -20.72
CA LYS A 93 -38.67 4.99 -21.87
C LYS A 93 -39.68 4.03 -22.50
N GLU A 94 -39.36 2.75 -22.56
CA GLU A 94 -40.26 1.70 -23.02
C GLU A 94 -41.53 1.61 -22.15
N MET A 95 -41.34 1.57 -20.83
CA MET A 95 -42.42 1.55 -19.84
C MET A 95 -43.25 2.86 -19.83
N LEU A 96 -42.61 4.02 -19.93
CA LEU A 96 -43.30 5.31 -20.07
C LEU A 96 -44.13 5.36 -21.36
N THR A 97 -43.59 4.86 -22.48
CA THR A 97 -44.31 4.78 -23.75
C THR A 97 -45.55 3.90 -23.63
N PHE A 98 -45.45 2.77 -22.93
CA PHE A 98 -46.60 1.91 -22.62
C PHE A 98 -47.66 2.67 -21.81
N CYS A 99 -47.25 3.35 -20.72
CA CYS A 99 -48.16 4.10 -19.86
C CYS A 99 -48.87 5.24 -20.63
N VAL A 100 -48.14 5.97 -21.47
CA VAL A 100 -48.70 7.06 -22.29
C VAL A 100 -49.72 6.52 -23.29
N ARG A 101 -49.39 5.45 -24.01
CA ARG A 101 -50.21 4.91 -25.09
C ARG A 101 -51.40 4.08 -24.62
N GLY A 102 -51.35 3.53 -23.40
CA GLY A 102 -52.40 2.66 -22.86
C GLY A 102 -53.78 3.32 -22.80
N GLU A 103 -53.83 4.66 -22.69
CA GLU A 103 -55.09 5.42 -22.69
C GLU A 103 -55.88 5.28 -24.00
N HIS A 104 -55.20 5.05 -25.14
CA HIS A 104 -55.88 4.81 -26.41
C HIS A 104 -56.63 3.48 -26.46
N PHE A 105 -56.34 2.57 -25.53
CA PHE A 105 -56.90 1.21 -25.49
C PHE A 105 -57.83 0.98 -24.31
N CYS A 106 -57.66 1.74 -23.22
CA CYS A 106 -58.44 1.62 -22.01
C CYS A 106 -58.61 3.01 -21.38
N ASP A 107 -59.84 3.54 -21.43
CA ASP A 107 -60.19 4.78 -20.74
C ASP A 107 -59.92 4.61 -19.24
N GLY A 108 -59.16 5.53 -18.64
CA GLY A 108 -58.76 5.46 -17.23
C GLY A 108 -57.38 4.85 -16.97
N HIS A 109 -56.66 4.43 -18.02
CA HIS A 109 -55.35 3.79 -17.89
C HIS A 109 -54.32 4.70 -17.21
N TRP A 110 -54.28 5.98 -17.56
CA TRP A 110 -53.39 6.94 -16.91
C TRP A 110 -53.64 7.04 -15.40
N GLY A 111 -54.90 7.04 -14.99
CA GLY A 111 -55.28 7.03 -13.58
C GLY A 111 -54.81 5.77 -12.86
N ALA A 112 -55.03 4.60 -13.47
CA ALA A 112 -54.63 3.33 -12.91
C ALA A 112 -53.10 3.23 -12.67
N MET A 113 -52.28 3.66 -13.64
CA MET A 113 -50.81 3.63 -13.53
C MET A 113 -50.25 4.57 -12.44
N ILE A 114 -50.99 5.63 -12.10
CA ILE A 114 -50.65 6.52 -10.99
C ILE A 114 -51.09 5.89 -9.66
N GLU A 115 -52.33 5.41 -9.57
CA GLU A 115 -52.92 4.83 -8.35
C GLU A 115 -52.21 3.55 -7.88
N ASP A 116 -51.79 2.68 -8.81
CA ASP A 116 -51.03 1.47 -8.47
C ASP A 116 -49.55 1.75 -8.12
N GLY A 117 -49.12 3.02 -8.25
CA GLY A 117 -47.80 3.51 -7.93
C GLY A 117 -46.73 3.25 -9.00
N SER A 118 -47.10 2.75 -10.18
CA SER A 118 -46.16 2.42 -11.26
C SER A 118 -45.43 3.64 -11.77
N ILE A 119 -46.15 4.75 -12.02
CA ILE A 119 -45.54 6.04 -12.38
C ILE A 119 -44.60 6.53 -11.28
N GLY A 120 -45.01 6.42 -10.01
CA GLY A 120 -44.16 6.81 -8.87
C GLY A 120 -42.84 6.03 -8.84
N ARG A 121 -42.88 4.71 -9.05
CA ARG A 121 -41.69 3.84 -9.10
C ARG A 121 -40.78 4.19 -10.27
N LEU A 122 -41.34 4.47 -11.45
CA LEU A 122 -40.56 4.92 -12.62
C LEU A 122 -39.83 6.24 -12.34
N LEU A 123 -40.50 7.21 -11.73
CA LEU A 123 -39.89 8.51 -11.39
C LEU A 123 -38.83 8.39 -10.30
N ILE A 124 -39.01 7.52 -9.30
CA ILE A 124 -37.97 7.21 -8.32
C ILE A 124 -36.74 6.61 -9.02
N ARG A 125 -36.94 5.60 -9.87
CA ARG A 125 -35.84 4.99 -10.61
C ARG A 125 -35.13 5.99 -11.52
N LEU A 126 -35.88 6.84 -12.21
CA LEU A 126 -35.34 7.89 -13.06
C LEU A 126 -34.49 8.90 -12.24
N THR A 127 -34.89 9.17 -10.99
CA THR A 127 -34.11 9.97 -10.04
C THR A 127 -32.80 9.28 -9.65
N GLU A 128 -32.82 7.96 -9.40
CA GLU A 128 -31.61 7.18 -9.12
C GLU A 128 -30.63 7.18 -10.29
N LEU A 129 -31.13 7.00 -11.52
CA LEU A 129 -30.31 7.03 -12.73
C LEU A 129 -29.70 8.41 -12.96
N LYS A 130 -30.49 9.48 -12.78
CA LYS A 130 -29.97 10.86 -12.79
C LYS A 130 -28.83 11.02 -11.79
N ASN A 131 -29.03 10.59 -10.54
CA ASN A 131 -28.02 10.74 -9.49
C ASN A 131 -26.74 9.96 -9.83
N THR A 132 -26.88 8.77 -10.41
CA THR A 132 -25.75 7.92 -10.85
C THR A 132 -24.97 8.55 -12.03
N GLU A 133 -25.63 9.28 -12.93
CA GLU A 133 -24.98 10.02 -14.01
C GLU A 133 -24.41 11.38 -13.56
N THR A 134 -24.95 11.99 -12.49
CA THR A 134 -24.44 13.24 -11.90
C THR A 134 -23.37 13.04 -10.84
N GLU A 135 -23.21 11.84 -10.29
CA GLU A 135 -22.03 11.51 -9.49
C GLU A 135 -20.85 11.35 -10.44
N PRO A 136 -19.78 12.17 -10.30
CA PRO A 136 -18.62 12.05 -11.17
C PRO A 136 -17.98 10.68 -10.96
N MET A 137 -18.11 9.82 -11.98
CA MET A 137 -17.33 8.59 -12.10
C MET A 137 -15.84 8.97 -12.08
N ASN A 138 -15.17 8.63 -10.97
CA ASN A 138 -13.77 8.88 -10.63
C ASN A 138 -13.38 10.33 -10.32
N ASN A 139 -13.75 10.82 -9.14
CA ASN A 139 -12.99 11.91 -8.51
C ASN A 139 -11.73 11.32 -7.83
N PHE A 140 -10.67 11.10 -8.61
CA PHE A 140 -9.35 10.83 -8.02
C PHE A 140 -8.86 12.10 -7.35
N GLY A 141 -8.31 11.95 -6.14
CA GLY A 141 -7.60 13.06 -5.50
C GLY A 141 -6.41 13.52 -6.34
N ALA A 142 -6.14 14.81 -6.35
CA ALA A 142 -5.03 15.38 -7.09
C ALA A 142 -3.71 15.08 -6.37
N LEU A 143 -2.88 14.23 -6.97
CA LEU A 143 -1.51 13.98 -6.50
C LEU A 143 -0.62 15.19 -6.81
N LYS A 144 -0.03 15.78 -5.77
CA LYS A 144 0.88 16.93 -5.86
C LYS A 144 2.25 16.53 -5.31
N LYS A 145 3.33 16.95 -5.99
CA LYS A 145 4.69 16.85 -5.43
C LYS A 145 4.95 18.06 -4.54
N VAL A 146 5.32 17.80 -3.30
CA VAL A 146 5.66 18.82 -2.30
C VAL A 146 7.19 19.01 -2.31
N PRO A 147 7.70 20.24 -2.41
CA PRO A 147 9.12 20.52 -2.25
C PRO A 147 9.63 20.05 -0.88
N LEU A 148 10.81 19.41 -0.84
CA LEU A 148 11.36 18.87 0.42
C LEU A 148 11.55 19.97 1.46
N ARG A 149 11.95 21.17 1.04
CA ARG A 149 12.12 22.34 1.92
C ARG A 149 10.86 22.76 2.67
N ASN A 150 9.67 22.37 2.20
CA ASN A 150 8.42 22.64 2.92
C ASN A 150 8.21 21.69 4.09
N VAL A 151 8.81 20.50 4.06
CA VAL A 151 8.78 19.50 5.14
C VAL A 151 10.01 19.63 6.04
N TRP A 152 11.19 19.80 5.42
CA TRP A 152 12.49 19.94 6.06
C TRP A 152 13.15 21.26 5.62
N PRO A 153 12.93 22.37 6.36
CA PRO A 153 13.45 23.69 5.97
C PRO A 153 14.97 23.74 5.70
N HIS A 154 15.75 23.00 6.49
CA HIS A 154 17.20 22.94 6.42
C HIS A 154 17.71 21.50 6.25
N GLU A 155 18.70 21.34 5.38
CA GLU A 155 19.26 20.03 5.04
C GLU A 155 19.92 19.35 6.24
N ALA A 156 21.00 19.94 6.75
CA ALA A 156 21.75 19.35 7.86
C ALA A 156 20.97 19.28 9.18
N ILE A 157 20.06 20.24 9.42
CA ILE A 157 19.37 20.38 10.71
C ILE A 157 18.08 19.57 10.77
N ASP A 158 17.36 19.45 9.65
CA ASP A 158 16.05 18.80 9.60
C ASP A 158 16.09 17.50 8.79
N PHE A 159 16.62 17.54 7.56
CA PHE A 159 16.57 16.39 6.65
C PHE A 159 17.54 15.28 7.02
N THR A 160 18.82 15.58 7.26
CA THR A 160 19.83 14.58 7.65
C THR A 160 19.44 13.81 8.92
N PRO A 161 19.01 14.46 10.03
CA PRO A 161 18.47 13.73 11.19
C PRO A 161 17.24 12.90 10.85
N TRP A 162 16.30 13.42 10.06
CA TRP A 162 15.13 12.63 9.65
C TRP A 162 15.54 11.40 8.83
N LEU A 163 16.49 11.52 7.90
CA LEU A 163 16.99 10.41 7.11
C LEU A 163 17.70 9.37 7.98
N ALA A 164 18.46 9.83 8.99
CA ALA A 164 19.09 8.96 9.98
C ALA A 164 18.04 8.12 10.75
N ASP A 165 16.96 8.76 11.19
CA ASP A 165 15.86 8.10 11.90
C ASP A 165 15.05 7.14 11.01
N ASN A 166 15.04 7.38 9.69
CA ASN A 166 14.28 6.59 8.69
C ASN A 166 15.18 5.73 7.80
N ILE A 167 16.42 5.45 8.22
CA ILE A 167 17.39 4.67 7.44
C ILE A 167 16.91 3.25 7.14
N ALA A 168 16.06 2.68 8.00
CA ALA A 168 15.45 1.37 7.79
C ALA A 168 14.57 1.36 6.52
N GLU A 169 13.79 2.41 6.27
CA GLU A 169 12.93 2.51 5.09
C GLU A 169 13.74 2.67 3.79
N LEU A 170 14.88 3.37 3.87
CA LEU A 170 15.84 3.42 2.78
C LEU A 170 16.44 2.03 2.51
N GLY A 171 16.82 1.31 3.57
CA GLY A 171 17.28 -0.07 3.50
C GLY A 171 16.27 -0.98 2.82
N ASP A 172 15.00 -0.88 3.19
CA ASP A 172 13.92 -1.71 2.66
C ASP A 172 13.75 -1.57 1.15
N VAL A 173 13.75 -0.34 0.67
CA VAL A 173 13.63 -0.05 -0.77
C VAL A 173 14.84 -0.60 -1.54
N LEU A 174 16.03 -0.52 -0.95
CA LEU A 174 17.26 -1.05 -1.54
C LEU A 174 17.39 -2.57 -1.39
N GLY A 175 16.67 -3.18 -0.44
CA GLY A 175 16.76 -4.60 -0.09
C GLY A 175 17.97 -4.93 0.80
N MET A 176 18.30 -4.02 1.72
CA MET A 176 19.43 -4.08 2.64
C MET A 176 18.95 -3.82 4.08
N GLU A 177 19.63 -4.43 5.05
CA GLU A 177 19.38 -4.18 6.47
C GLU A 177 20.40 -3.15 6.96
N LEU A 178 20.03 -1.88 6.97
CA LEU A 178 20.92 -0.78 7.33
C LEU A 178 20.80 -0.43 8.81
N GLU A 179 21.95 -0.28 9.46
CA GLU A 179 22.06 0.26 10.81
C GLU A 179 22.95 1.50 10.81
N LEU A 180 22.43 2.62 11.34
CA LEU A 180 23.20 3.86 11.49
C LEU A 180 24.34 3.65 12.50
N THR A 181 25.54 4.08 12.12
CA THR A 181 26.73 4.01 12.97
C THR A 181 27.11 5.39 13.50
N GLU A 182 27.14 6.40 12.63
CA GLU A 182 27.56 7.76 12.99
C GLU A 182 26.88 8.79 12.07
N ARG A 183 26.56 9.96 12.62
CA ARG A 183 26.11 11.14 11.86
C ARG A 183 27.26 12.12 11.79
N GLU A 184 27.41 12.83 10.66
CA GLU A 184 28.50 13.80 10.45
C GLU A 184 29.90 13.17 10.65
N ALA A 185 30.09 11.99 10.08
CA ALA A 185 31.30 11.18 10.26
C ALA A 185 32.50 11.84 9.55
N SER A 186 33.56 12.14 10.30
CA SER A 186 34.70 12.91 9.80
C SER A 186 35.71 12.06 9.01
N VAL A 187 36.16 12.56 7.86
CA VAL A 187 37.27 12.03 7.05
C VAL A 187 38.24 13.15 6.75
N GLY A 188 39.27 13.29 7.59
CA GLY A 188 40.17 14.44 7.53
C GLY A 188 39.42 15.75 7.80
N ASP A 189 39.46 16.68 6.86
CA ASP A 189 38.78 17.99 6.96
C ASP A 189 37.33 17.96 6.42
N PHE A 190 36.85 16.80 5.97
CA PHE A 190 35.51 16.64 5.40
C PHE A 190 34.60 15.84 6.32
N SER A 191 33.29 16.00 6.16
CA SER A 191 32.26 15.35 6.97
C SER A 191 31.24 14.68 6.06
N LEU A 192 31.11 13.36 6.18
CA LEU A 192 30.07 12.55 5.55
C LEU A 192 28.77 12.69 6.34
N ASP A 193 27.62 12.85 5.66
CA ASP A 193 26.34 13.04 6.35
C ASP A 193 25.98 11.86 7.26
N LEU A 194 25.96 10.63 6.72
CA LEU A 194 25.64 9.43 7.49
C LEU A 194 26.59 8.27 7.15
N LEU A 195 27.18 7.70 8.18
CA LEU A 195 27.87 6.42 8.13
C LEU A 195 26.96 5.34 8.72
N ALA A 196 26.77 4.27 7.96
CA ALA A 196 25.94 3.13 8.33
C ALA A 196 26.69 1.81 8.08
N LYS A 197 26.03 0.72 8.44
CA LYS A 197 26.53 -0.64 8.25
C LYS A 197 25.42 -1.51 7.70
N ASP A 198 25.73 -2.35 6.72
CA ASP A 198 24.84 -3.43 6.28
C ASP A 198 24.96 -4.59 7.27
N LEU A 199 23.88 -4.91 7.97
CA LEU A 199 23.83 -5.97 8.97
C LEU A 199 24.06 -7.36 8.37
N SER A 200 23.80 -7.56 7.08
CA SER A 200 23.95 -8.87 6.43
C SER A 200 25.40 -9.19 6.07
N SER A 201 26.18 -8.18 5.68
CA SER A 201 27.60 -8.32 5.30
C SER A 201 28.56 -7.80 6.35
N SER A 202 28.06 -7.05 7.33
CA SER A 202 28.82 -6.27 8.30
C SER A 202 29.78 -5.24 7.69
N LYS A 203 29.51 -4.77 6.47
CA LYS A 203 30.39 -3.83 5.77
C LYS A 203 29.91 -2.38 5.86
N PRO A 204 30.82 -1.39 5.77
CA PRO A 204 30.47 0.02 5.84
C PRO A 204 29.64 0.47 4.63
N VAL A 205 28.61 1.27 4.93
CA VAL A 205 27.73 1.92 3.96
C VAL A 205 27.81 3.41 4.20
N ILE A 206 28.17 4.18 3.18
CA ILE A 206 28.17 5.65 3.26
C ILE A 206 26.94 6.20 2.57
N ILE A 207 26.35 7.24 3.16
CA ILE A 207 25.16 7.90 2.62
C ILE A 207 25.40 9.40 2.63
N GLU A 208 25.39 10.01 1.45
CA GLU A 208 25.38 11.47 1.28
C GLU A 208 23.98 11.88 0.87
N ASN A 209 23.44 12.92 1.52
CA ASN A 209 22.17 13.49 1.15
C ASN A 209 22.37 14.88 0.50
N GLN A 210 21.52 15.20 -0.46
CA GLN A 210 21.58 16.48 -1.15
C GLN A 210 20.18 17.05 -1.41
N PHE A 211 19.91 18.28 -0.98
CA PHE A 211 18.78 19.04 -1.49
C PHE A 211 18.97 19.46 -2.94
N ASN A 212 17.86 19.60 -3.65
CA ASN A 212 17.81 19.91 -5.08
C ASN A 212 18.45 18.82 -5.97
N GLN A 213 18.92 19.22 -7.14
CA GLN A 213 19.51 18.37 -8.16
C GLN A 213 20.98 18.07 -7.87
N THR A 214 21.40 16.82 -8.08
CA THR A 214 22.79 16.38 -7.92
C THR A 214 23.82 17.24 -8.66
N ASP A 215 25.02 17.41 -8.07
CA ASP A 215 26.13 18.18 -8.62
C ASP A 215 27.49 17.44 -8.56
N HIS A 216 28.51 17.99 -9.21
CA HIS A 216 29.84 17.40 -9.26
C HIS A 216 30.59 17.44 -7.91
N ASP A 217 30.23 18.37 -7.01
CA ASP A 217 30.90 18.53 -5.72
C ASP A 217 30.57 17.34 -4.83
N HIS A 218 29.28 17.00 -4.71
CA HIS A 218 28.82 15.84 -3.96
C HIS A 218 29.25 14.52 -4.61
N LEU A 219 29.30 14.41 -5.94
CA LEU A 219 29.86 13.23 -6.60
C LEU A 219 31.34 13.02 -6.23
N GLY A 220 32.13 14.09 -6.18
CA GLY A 220 33.52 14.04 -5.72
C GLY A 220 33.63 13.57 -4.27
N LYS A 221 32.83 14.18 -3.39
CA LYS A 221 32.75 13.81 -1.96
C LYS A 221 32.42 12.33 -1.76
N LEU A 222 31.41 11.81 -2.46
CA LEU A 222 31.03 10.39 -2.39
C LEU A 222 32.21 9.45 -2.63
N LEU A 223 33.02 9.72 -3.66
CA LEU A 223 34.20 8.90 -3.97
C LEU A 223 35.29 9.03 -2.91
N THR A 224 35.51 10.25 -2.40
CA THR A 224 36.47 10.49 -1.31
C THR A 224 36.07 9.79 -0.02
N TYR A 225 34.80 9.86 0.36
CA TYR A 225 34.26 9.19 1.54
C TYR A 225 34.29 7.67 1.39
N ALA A 226 33.97 7.15 0.20
CA ALA A 226 34.02 5.72 -0.06
C ALA A 226 35.42 5.16 0.16
N ALA A 227 36.44 5.88 -0.33
CA ALA A 227 37.84 5.51 -0.12
C ALA A 227 38.28 5.70 1.34
N GLY A 228 37.82 6.76 2.01
CA GLY A 228 38.20 7.07 3.40
C GLY A 228 37.67 6.07 4.42
N PHE A 229 36.46 5.56 4.22
CA PHE A 229 35.80 4.60 5.12
C PHE A 229 35.88 3.13 4.65
N ASP A 230 36.59 2.85 3.55
CA ASP A 230 36.61 1.52 2.91
C ASP A 230 35.19 0.98 2.67
N ALA A 231 34.33 1.84 2.12
CA ALA A 231 32.90 1.57 1.99
C ALA A 231 32.62 0.56 0.89
N SER A 232 31.85 -0.48 1.22
CA SER A 232 31.34 -1.42 0.22
C SER A 232 30.13 -0.88 -0.53
N THR A 233 29.39 0.02 0.10
CA THR A 233 28.15 0.55 -0.48
C THR A 233 28.12 2.07 -0.33
N VAL A 234 27.79 2.74 -1.43
CA VAL A 234 27.72 4.19 -1.54
C VAL A 234 26.31 4.56 -1.99
N ILE A 235 25.59 5.33 -1.19
CA ILE A 235 24.21 5.73 -1.45
C ILE A 235 24.15 7.24 -1.55
N TRP A 236 23.64 7.76 -2.67
CA TRP A 236 23.37 9.18 -2.84
C TRP A 236 21.87 9.44 -2.86
N VAL A 237 21.38 10.19 -1.87
CA VAL A 237 19.96 10.54 -1.76
C VAL A 237 19.76 11.99 -2.18
N SER A 238 18.89 12.26 -3.17
CA SER A 238 18.62 13.64 -3.62
C SER A 238 17.18 13.87 -4.10
N GLU A 239 16.77 15.12 -4.31
CA GLU A 239 15.44 15.43 -4.87
C GLU A 239 15.31 15.04 -6.34
N THR A 240 16.41 15.19 -7.08
CA THR A 240 16.53 14.80 -8.48
C THR A 240 17.96 14.39 -8.79
N VAL A 241 18.13 13.39 -9.65
CA VAL A 241 19.43 12.91 -10.10
C VAL A 241 19.58 13.28 -11.58
N ARG A 242 20.65 14.02 -11.92
CA ARG A 242 21.01 14.31 -13.32
C ARG A 242 21.31 13.02 -14.09
N ASP A 243 20.96 13.00 -15.37
CA ASP A 243 21.26 11.85 -16.23
C ASP A 243 22.77 11.57 -16.36
N GLU A 244 23.61 12.60 -16.30
CA GLU A 244 25.06 12.47 -16.32
C GLU A 244 25.57 11.77 -15.05
N HIS A 245 25.03 12.13 -13.87
CA HIS A 245 25.40 11.48 -12.62
C HIS A 245 24.84 10.06 -12.54
N ARG A 246 23.63 9.82 -13.05
CA ARG A 246 23.06 8.48 -13.22
C ARG A 246 24.00 7.58 -14.04
N GLN A 247 24.43 8.07 -15.21
CA GLN A 247 25.37 7.38 -16.08
C GLN A 247 26.75 7.18 -15.44
N ALA A 248 27.24 8.15 -14.67
CA ALA A 248 28.52 8.03 -13.97
C ALA A 248 28.49 6.92 -12.89
N LEU A 249 27.43 6.87 -12.09
CA LEU A 249 27.25 5.81 -11.08
C LEU A 249 27.01 4.43 -11.73
N ASP A 250 26.25 4.37 -12.82
CA ASP A 250 26.11 3.15 -13.63
C ASP A 250 27.48 2.68 -14.16
N TRP A 251 28.29 3.61 -14.68
CA TRP A 251 29.64 3.31 -15.16
C TRP A 251 30.56 2.83 -14.04
N LEU A 252 30.48 3.44 -12.85
CA LEU A 252 31.22 3.00 -11.66
C LEU A 252 30.81 1.57 -11.27
N ASN A 253 29.52 1.29 -11.17
CA ASN A 253 29.02 -0.06 -10.92
C ASN A 253 29.50 -1.09 -11.96
N GLN A 254 29.72 -0.67 -13.21
CA GLN A 254 30.27 -1.55 -14.23
C GLN A 254 31.79 -1.71 -14.13
N ARG A 255 32.51 -0.83 -13.44
CA ARG A 255 33.99 -0.77 -13.46
C ARG A 255 34.65 -1.11 -12.13
N THR A 256 33.95 -0.99 -11.01
CA THR A 256 34.42 -1.47 -9.71
C THR A 256 34.26 -2.98 -9.57
N ASP A 257 34.80 -3.54 -8.49
CA ASP A 257 34.66 -4.95 -8.15
C ASP A 257 33.22 -5.33 -7.75
N SER A 258 33.00 -6.60 -7.45
CA SER A 258 31.70 -7.10 -6.99
C SER A 258 31.31 -6.58 -5.61
N GLU A 259 32.27 -6.11 -4.84
CA GLU A 259 32.11 -5.75 -3.43
C GLU A 259 31.71 -4.29 -3.26
N THR A 260 32.03 -3.42 -4.23
CA THR A 260 31.70 -1.99 -4.21
C THR A 260 30.43 -1.72 -5.02
N GLN A 261 29.43 -1.09 -4.40
CA GLN A 261 28.12 -0.84 -4.98
C GLN A 261 27.71 0.63 -4.86
N PHE A 262 27.26 1.21 -5.96
CA PHE A 262 26.77 2.58 -6.00
C PHE A 262 25.26 2.60 -6.21
N PHE A 263 24.58 3.44 -5.43
CA PHE A 263 23.15 3.66 -5.50
C PHE A 263 22.87 5.15 -5.63
N ALA A 264 21.84 5.48 -6.39
CA ALA A 264 21.23 6.81 -6.35
C ALA A 264 19.74 6.65 -6.11
N VAL A 265 19.24 7.40 -5.14
CA VAL A 265 17.86 7.34 -4.67
C VAL A 265 17.27 8.73 -4.74
N VAL A 266 16.17 8.84 -5.48
CA VAL A 266 15.37 10.06 -5.50
C VAL A 266 14.41 10.03 -4.31
N LEU A 267 14.45 11.04 -3.45
CA LEU A 267 13.45 11.27 -2.41
C LEU A 267 12.39 12.23 -2.92
N GLU A 268 11.13 11.81 -2.91
CA GLU A 268 9.99 12.66 -3.27
C GLU A 268 9.01 12.74 -2.10
N VAL A 269 8.42 13.91 -1.90
CA VAL A 269 7.28 14.08 -1.01
C VAL A 269 6.04 14.29 -1.87
N LEU A 270 5.01 13.49 -1.62
CA LEU A 270 3.77 13.45 -2.36
C LEU A 270 2.59 13.73 -1.42
N GLN A 271 1.57 14.41 -1.92
CA GLN A 271 0.36 14.73 -1.18
C GLN A 271 -0.87 14.53 -2.08
N ILE A 272 -1.92 13.91 -1.56
CA ILE A 272 -3.19 13.76 -2.28
C ILE A 272 -4.15 14.78 -1.69
N ASP A 273 -4.61 15.71 -2.53
CA ASP A 273 -5.45 16.84 -2.12
C ASP A 273 -4.85 17.61 -0.94
N GLU A 274 -5.45 17.46 0.25
CA GLU A 274 -5.07 18.09 1.52
C GLU A 274 -4.69 17.04 2.60
N SER A 275 -4.31 15.83 2.17
CA SER A 275 -3.83 14.77 3.07
C SER A 275 -2.54 15.17 3.77
N LYS A 276 -2.11 14.39 4.76
CA LYS A 276 -0.72 14.49 5.22
C LYS A 276 0.24 14.16 4.06
N PRO A 277 1.38 14.87 3.94
CA PRO A 277 2.40 14.51 2.96
C PRO A 277 3.01 13.15 3.31
N ALA A 278 3.30 12.35 2.28
CA ALA A 278 3.98 11.07 2.38
C ALA A 278 5.28 11.14 1.57
N PHE A 279 6.36 10.55 2.07
CA PHE A 279 7.61 10.47 1.32
C PHE A 279 7.69 9.14 0.54
N ASN A 280 8.54 9.12 -0.47
CA ASN A 280 8.80 7.95 -1.29
C ASN A 280 10.28 7.95 -1.72
N PHE A 281 11.02 6.89 -1.36
CA PHE A 281 12.35 6.63 -1.88
C PHE A 281 12.25 5.87 -3.20
N LYS A 282 12.85 6.42 -4.25
CA LYS A 282 12.84 5.84 -5.60
C LYS A 282 14.27 5.60 -6.08
N PRO A 283 14.77 4.35 -6.03
CA PRO A 283 16.08 4.00 -6.59
C PRO A 283 16.06 4.24 -8.10
N VAL A 284 17.00 5.06 -8.56
CA VAL A 284 17.20 5.38 -9.99
C VAL A 284 18.52 4.86 -10.53
N VAL A 285 19.46 4.52 -9.64
CA VAL A 285 20.65 3.72 -9.94
C VAL A 285 20.74 2.58 -8.93
N MET A 286 20.91 1.36 -9.43
CA MET A 286 21.21 0.17 -8.63
C MET A 286 22.26 -0.67 -9.37
N PRO A 287 23.14 -1.40 -8.64
CA PRO A 287 24.11 -2.28 -9.26
C PRO A 287 23.43 -3.41 -10.05
N ASN A 288 23.70 -3.50 -11.36
CA ASN A 288 23.19 -4.58 -12.20
C ASN A 288 23.95 -5.90 -11.95
N GLU A 289 23.25 -6.91 -11.44
CA GLU A 289 23.83 -8.20 -11.05
C GLU A 289 24.41 -9.03 -12.22
N TRP A 290 23.78 -8.99 -13.40
CA TRP A 290 24.24 -9.76 -14.58
C TRP A 290 25.64 -9.34 -15.05
N GLN A 291 25.97 -8.05 -14.93
CA GLN A 291 27.26 -7.50 -15.38
C GLN A 291 28.37 -7.63 -14.32
N LYS A 292 28.03 -7.62 -13.01
CA LYS A 292 29.03 -7.82 -11.94
C LYS A 292 29.42 -9.29 -11.76
N SER A 293 28.52 -10.23 -12.02
CA SER A 293 28.81 -11.68 -11.92
C SER A 293 29.76 -12.22 -12.99
N THR A 294 29.85 -11.56 -14.15
CA THR A 294 30.76 -11.92 -15.25
C THR A 294 32.20 -11.43 -15.04
N LYS A 295 32.43 -10.50 -14.11
CA LYS A 295 33.75 -10.03 -13.69
C LYS A 295 34.30 -10.79 -12.47
N ARG A 296 33.96 -12.08 -12.33
CA ARG A 296 34.58 -12.99 -11.35
C ARG A 296 36.06 -13.20 -11.70
N GLY A 297 36.90 -12.24 -11.31
CA GLY A 297 38.34 -12.39 -11.14
C GLY A 297 38.73 -12.80 -9.71
N GLY A 298 37.77 -12.86 -8.79
CA GLY A 298 37.93 -13.38 -7.43
C GLY A 298 37.74 -14.89 -7.35
N THR A 299 38.40 -15.52 -6.38
CA THR A 299 38.33 -16.94 -6.07
C THR A 299 36.86 -17.38 -5.98
N ALA A 300 36.46 -18.41 -6.73
CA ALA A 300 35.09 -18.93 -6.67
C ALA A 300 34.72 -19.27 -5.22
N PRO A 301 33.48 -18.97 -4.76
CA PRO A 301 33.06 -19.33 -3.41
C PRO A 301 33.25 -20.82 -3.17
N SER A 302 33.76 -21.19 -1.99
CA SER A 302 33.90 -22.60 -1.64
C SER A 302 32.54 -23.31 -1.71
N ALA A 303 32.53 -24.62 -1.98
CA ALA A 303 31.28 -25.40 -2.00
C ALA A 303 30.45 -25.22 -0.71
N ARG A 304 31.11 -25.08 0.44
CA ARG A 304 30.46 -24.81 1.72
C ARG A 304 29.81 -23.43 1.79
N ALA A 305 30.42 -22.43 1.16
CA ALA A 305 29.91 -21.06 1.14
C ALA A 305 28.63 -20.95 0.29
N GLU A 306 28.55 -21.74 -0.79
CA GLU A 306 27.30 -21.88 -1.57
C GLU A 306 26.21 -22.60 -0.78
N LEU A 307 26.53 -23.65 0.00
CA LEU A 307 25.54 -24.30 0.86
C LEU A 307 24.92 -23.30 1.86
N TYR A 308 25.73 -22.44 2.47
CA TYR A 308 25.20 -21.39 3.35
C TYR A 308 24.29 -20.42 2.60
N ARG A 309 24.70 -19.95 1.43
CA ARG A 309 23.88 -19.06 0.60
C ARG A 309 22.52 -19.68 0.30
N ASP A 310 22.50 -20.91 -0.19
CA ASP A 310 21.26 -21.61 -0.55
C ASP A 310 20.35 -21.83 0.66
N TYR A 311 20.94 -22.21 1.80
CA TYR A 311 20.21 -22.41 3.04
C TYR A 311 19.57 -21.11 3.55
N PHE A 312 20.36 -20.05 3.69
CA PHE A 312 19.89 -18.78 4.22
C PHE A 312 18.98 -18.05 3.24
N GLN A 313 19.09 -18.29 1.93
CA GLN A 313 18.13 -17.74 0.97
C GLN A 313 16.72 -18.25 1.29
N LYS A 314 16.56 -19.55 1.57
CA LYS A 314 15.27 -20.12 1.98
C LYS A 314 14.75 -19.51 3.29
N VAL A 315 15.62 -19.25 4.26
CA VAL A 315 15.25 -18.57 5.53
C VAL A 315 14.79 -17.14 5.26
N ILE A 316 15.55 -16.38 4.48
CA ILE A 316 15.24 -14.99 4.10
C ILE A 316 13.92 -14.93 3.36
N ASP A 317 13.72 -15.80 2.36
CA ASP A 317 12.50 -15.82 1.55
C ASP A 317 11.28 -16.08 2.44
N GLU A 318 11.34 -17.03 3.37
CA GLU A 318 10.23 -17.30 4.28
C GLU A 318 9.97 -16.14 5.26
N LEU A 319 11.03 -15.56 5.87
CA LEU A 319 10.90 -14.42 6.77
C LEU A 319 10.37 -13.15 6.06
N ARG A 320 10.75 -12.93 4.80
CA ARG A 320 10.27 -11.82 3.97
C ARG A 320 8.84 -12.08 3.48
N ASP A 321 8.58 -13.26 2.94
CA ASP A 321 7.37 -13.52 2.16
C ASP A 321 6.17 -13.89 3.05
N ALA A 322 6.40 -14.69 4.10
CA ALA A 322 5.36 -15.10 5.03
C ALA A 322 5.21 -14.14 6.21
N TYR A 323 6.32 -13.59 6.73
CA TYR A 323 6.31 -12.82 7.98
C TYR A 323 6.58 -11.33 7.83
N ARG A 324 6.99 -10.86 6.64
CA ARG A 324 7.35 -9.44 6.37
C ARG A 324 8.37 -8.89 7.39
N LEU A 325 9.28 -9.75 7.87
CA LEU A 325 10.21 -9.40 8.95
C LEU A 325 11.53 -8.79 8.44
N THR A 326 11.86 -8.98 7.17
CA THR A 326 13.11 -8.50 6.57
C THR A 326 12.88 -8.07 5.13
N SER A 327 13.69 -7.13 4.65
CA SER A 327 13.73 -6.69 3.26
C SER A 327 14.90 -7.28 2.46
N LEU A 328 15.72 -8.12 3.10
CA LEU A 328 16.82 -8.80 2.42
C LEU A 328 16.33 -9.55 1.18
N LYS A 329 16.98 -9.25 0.05
CA LYS A 329 16.69 -9.92 -1.22
C LYS A 329 17.58 -11.14 -1.43
N LYS A 330 18.76 -11.16 -0.81
CA LYS A 330 19.80 -12.15 -1.11
C LYS A 330 20.60 -12.56 0.11
N ALA A 331 20.83 -13.86 0.25
CA ALA A 331 21.75 -14.40 1.24
C ALA A 331 23.21 -14.18 0.83
N GLN A 332 24.04 -13.82 1.81
CA GLN A 332 25.48 -13.77 1.65
C GLN A 332 26.11 -15.14 1.93
N PRO A 333 27.30 -15.45 1.37
CA PRO A 333 27.96 -16.74 1.55
C PRO A 333 28.63 -16.91 2.93
N TYR A 334 28.01 -16.38 3.99
CA TYR A 334 28.47 -16.46 5.38
C TYR A 334 27.68 -17.51 6.16
N ASN A 335 28.23 -17.99 7.27
CA ASN A 335 27.56 -18.98 8.13
C ASN A 335 26.46 -18.38 9.02
N TRP A 336 26.05 -17.13 8.77
CA TRP A 336 25.07 -16.41 9.53
C TRP A 336 24.34 -15.36 8.67
N ILE A 337 23.15 -14.94 9.12
CA ILE A 337 22.45 -13.76 8.64
C ILE A 337 22.02 -12.90 9.84
N GLY A 338 21.97 -11.58 9.65
CA GLY A 338 21.47 -10.61 10.60
C GLY A 338 20.22 -9.92 10.06
N ILE A 339 19.21 -9.75 10.91
CA ILE A 339 17.95 -9.06 10.59
C ILE A 339 17.67 -8.04 11.69
N SER A 340 17.27 -6.83 11.32
CA SER A 340 16.95 -5.79 12.29
C SER A 340 15.82 -6.23 13.24
N THR A 341 15.95 -5.90 14.53
CA THR A 341 14.82 -6.03 15.48
C THR A 341 13.85 -4.85 15.41
N GLY A 342 14.18 -3.83 14.63
CA GLY A 342 13.55 -2.51 14.68
C GLY A 342 14.01 -1.66 15.87
N VAL A 343 15.06 -2.09 16.58
CA VAL A 343 15.69 -1.38 17.69
C VAL A 343 17.19 -1.30 17.40
N SER A 344 17.74 -0.09 17.33
CA SER A 344 19.15 0.15 17.02
C SER A 344 20.07 -0.51 18.06
N GLY A 345 21.14 -1.17 17.59
CA GLY A 345 22.07 -1.92 18.43
C GLY A 345 21.60 -3.35 18.74
N PHE A 346 20.47 -3.80 18.20
CA PHE A 346 19.91 -5.13 18.45
C PHE A 346 19.45 -5.80 17.16
N ILE A 347 19.99 -6.98 16.87
CA ILE A 347 19.66 -7.75 15.67
C ILE A 347 19.24 -9.18 16.02
N TYR A 348 18.31 -9.74 15.26
CA TYR A 348 18.16 -11.19 15.21
C TYR A 348 19.33 -11.74 14.41
N SER A 349 20.08 -12.68 14.99
CA SER A 349 21.11 -13.42 14.26
C SER A 349 20.77 -14.90 14.19
N VAL A 350 20.83 -15.44 12.98
CA VAL A 350 20.58 -16.84 12.67
C VAL A 350 21.88 -17.40 12.10
N SER A 351 22.41 -18.49 12.68
CA SER A 351 23.75 -18.96 12.31
C SER A 351 23.98 -20.45 12.51
N PHE A 352 24.96 -20.99 11.78
CA PHE A 352 25.66 -22.21 12.15
C PHE A 352 26.95 -21.85 12.91
N ALA A 353 26.87 -21.92 14.23
CA ALA A 353 27.95 -21.61 15.14
C ALA A 353 29.03 -22.73 15.18
N GLN A 354 30.18 -22.40 15.78
CA GLN A 354 31.23 -23.39 16.01
C GLN A 354 30.71 -24.55 16.88
N GLY A 355 31.27 -25.75 16.66
CA GLY A 355 30.91 -26.94 17.43
C GLY A 355 29.69 -27.72 16.91
N LYS A 356 29.29 -27.51 15.64
CA LYS A 356 28.11 -28.14 15.00
C LYS A 356 26.80 -27.80 15.73
N ASN A 357 26.62 -26.52 16.02
CA ASN A 357 25.37 -26.01 16.57
C ASN A 357 24.74 -25.01 15.61
N ALA A 358 23.44 -25.15 15.38
CA ALA A 358 22.63 -24.06 14.87
C ALA A 358 22.22 -23.17 16.05
N ARG A 359 22.18 -21.85 15.80
CA ARG A 359 21.90 -20.84 16.81
C ARG A 359 20.97 -19.76 16.26
N THR A 360 19.98 -19.41 17.07
CA THR A 360 19.16 -18.21 16.88
C THR A 360 19.34 -17.33 18.11
N GLU A 361 19.60 -16.04 17.93
CA GLU A 361 19.89 -15.12 19.03
C GLU A 361 19.35 -13.71 18.79
N ILE A 362 19.14 -12.97 19.87
CA ILE A 362 19.24 -11.50 19.84
C ILE A 362 20.70 -11.18 20.18
N TYR A 363 21.40 -10.62 19.19
CA TYR A 363 22.74 -10.08 19.35
C TYR A 363 22.63 -8.60 19.68
N MET A 364 23.34 -8.16 20.71
CA MET A 364 23.28 -6.81 21.27
C MET A 364 24.65 -6.16 21.14
N ASP A 365 24.70 -5.01 20.51
CA ASP A 365 25.89 -4.18 20.42
C ASP A 365 25.47 -2.72 20.15
N THR A 366 25.39 -1.92 21.21
CA THR A 366 24.97 -0.50 21.12
C THR A 366 26.08 0.45 20.65
N GLY A 367 27.27 -0.08 20.34
CA GLY A 367 28.44 0.75 20.07
C GLY A 367 29.22 1.12 21.33
N ASP A 368 28.57 1.11 22.50
CA ASP A 368 29.17 1.29 23.83
C ASP A 368 29.11 -0.01 24.66
N GLN A 369 30.22 -0.35 25.33
CA GLN A 369 30.31 -1.60 26.09
C GLN A 369 29.49 -1.55 27.38
N ASP A 370 29.58 -0.46 28.13
CA ASP A 370 28.95 -0.35 29.44
C ASP A 370 27.42 -0.28 29.29
N GLU A 371 26.94 0.44 28.28
CA GLU A 371 25.53 0.47 27.90
C GLU A 371 25.02 -0.91 27.49
N THR A 372 25.74 -1.60 26.60
CA THR A 372 25.36 -2.96 26.16
C THR A 372 25.30 -3.93 27.35
N LYS A 373 26.25 -3.84 28.28
CA LYS A 373 26.26 -4.70 29.48
C LYS A 373 25.12 -4.37 30.43
N ARG A 374 24.84 -3.10 30.66
CA ARG A 374 23.77 -2.66 31.54
C ARG A 374 22.41 -3.14 31.03
N ILE A 375 22.11 -2.96 29.74
CA ILE A 375 20.86 -3.43 29.13
C ILE A 375 20.74 -4.95 29.25
N PHE A 376 21.84 -5.68 29.00
CA PHE A 376 21.86 -7.12 29.20
C PHE A 376 21.56 -7.51 30.66
N ASP A 377 22.18 -6.83 31.63
CA ASP A 377 22.01 -7.11 33.05
C ASP A 377 20.56 -6.82 33.51
N GLU A 378 19.92 -5.77 32.99
CA GLU A 378 18.50 -5.46 33.22
C GLU A 378 17.58 -6.57 32.68
N LEU A 379 17.80 -7.01 31.44
CA LEU A 379 17.05 -8.13 30.87
C LEU A 379 17.31 -9.43 31.63
N LYS A 380 18.53 -9.62 32.14
CA LYS A 380 18.92 -10.82 32.89
C LYS A 380 18.17 -10.94 34.21
N VAL A 381 17.83 -9.83 34.87
CA VAL A 381 16.98 -9.84 36.08
C VAL A 381 15.60 -10.43 35.77
N LEU A 382 15.08 -10.22 34.57
CA LEU A 382 13.78 -10.71 34.13
C LEU A 382 13.86 -12.11 33.48
N SER A 383 14.99 -12.81 33.56
CA SER A 383 15.21 -14.02 32.76
C SER A 383 14.22 -15.14 33.04
N GLU A 384 13.80 -15.33 34.31
CA GLU A 384 12.83 -16.37 34.66
C GLU A 384 11.44 -16.09 34.05
N GLU A 385 11.01 -14.82 34.06
CA GLU A 385 9.74 -14.42 33.44
C GLU A 385 9.80 -14.57 31.92
N ILE A 386 10.90 -14.13 31.32
CA ILE A 386 11.13 -14.22 29.87
C ILE A 386 11.13 -15.69 29.43
N GLU A 387 11.87 -16.57 30.12
CA GLU A 387 11.95 -18.00 29.79
C GLU A 387 10.60 -18.71 29.99
N ALA A 388 9.83 -18.33 31.02
CA ALA A 388 8.49 -18.85 31.23
C ALA A 388 7.54 -18.51 30.06
N LYS A 389 7.62 -17.29 29.52
CA LYS A 389 6.85 -16.88 28.33
C LYS A 389 7.41 -17.47 27.03
N TYR A 390 8.73 -17.63 26.94
CA TYR A 390 9.41 -18.20 25.77
C TYR A 390 9.14 -19.70 25.61
N GLY A 391 8.94 -20.40 26.74
CA GLY A 391 8.59 -21.82 26.78
C GLY A 391 9.80 -22.76 26.74
N CYS A 392 11.03 -22.24 26.74
CA CYS A 392 12.25 -23.02 26.97
C CYS A 392 13.38 -22.16 27.55
N PRO A 393 14.39 -22.77 28.18
CA PRO A 393 15.54 -22.05 28.71
C PRO A 393 16.33 -21.33 27.61
N LEU A 394 16.83 -20.13 27.93
CA LEU A 394 17.67 -19.34 27.04
C LEU A 394 19.11 -19.32 27.55
N SER A 395 20.06 -19.21 26.62
CA SER A 395 21.47 -18.95 26.93
C SER A 395 21.68 -17.46 27.07
N TRP A 396 21.95 -17.01 28.29
CA TRP A 396 22.24 -15.62 28.61
C TRP A 396 23.74 -15.40 28.64
N GLU A 397 24.29 -14.84 27.57
CA GLU A 397 25.74 -14.66 27.41
C GLU A 397 26.11 -13.17 27.45
N ARG A 398 26.59 -12.72 28.60
CA ARG A 398 27.06 -11.35 28.80
C ARG A 398 28.29 -11.02 27.96
N LEU A 399 29.17 -12.00 27.72
CA LEU A 399 30.42 -11.86 26.97
C LEU A 399 31.31 -10.71 27.50
N ASP A 400 31.79 -10.82 28.74
CA ASP A 400 32.55 -9.76 29.42
C ASP A 400 33.82 -9.31 28.71
N ASN A 401 34.38 -10.18 27.86
CA ASN A 401 35.57 -9.90 27.06
C ASN A 401 35.26 -9.23 25.71
N LYS A 402 34.00 -8.89 25.46
CA LYS A 402 33.55 -8.24 24.23
C LYS A 402 32.63 -7.08 24.59
N ARG A 403 32.54 -6.11 23.67
CA ARG A 403 31.51 -5.07 23.74
C ARG A 403 30.10 -5.67 23.76
N ALA A 404 29.84 -6.56 22.80
CA ALA A 404 28.54 -7.18 22.58
C ALA A 404 28.10 -8.16 23.67
N SER A 405 26.79 -8.36 23.80
CA SER A 405 26.13 -9.39 24.61
C SER A 405 25.13 -10.16 23.74
N ARG A 406 24.60 -11.31 24.20
CA ARG A 406 23.53 -12.01 23.47
C ARG A 406 22.62 -12.86 24.35
N ILE A 407 21.38 -13.01 23.89
CA ILE A 407 20.43 -14.00 24.39
C ILE A 407 20.18 -14.99 23.26
N ALA A 408 20.56 -16.25 23.46
CA ALA A 408 20.63 -17.24 22.40
C ALA A 408 19.88 -18.53 22.74
N VAL A 409 19.43 -19.23 21.71
CA VAL A 409 18.98 -20.61 21.79
C VAL A 409 19.81 -21.45 20.83
N TYR A 410 20.11 -22.68 21.23
CA TYR A 410 21.01 -23.58 20.51
C TYR A 410 20.32 -24.91 20.22
N ARG A 411 20.67 -25.52 19.09
CA ARG A 411 20.42 -26.94 18.82
C ARG A 411 21.61 -27.55 18.06
N PRO A 412 21.82 -28.87 18.15
CA PRO A 412 22.74 -29.55 17.24
C PRO A 412 22.34 -29.33 15.78
N GLY A 413 23.33 -29.04 14.93
CA GLY A 413 23.12 -28.81 13.51
C GLY A 413 24.36 -28.30 12.79
N SER A 414 24.53 -28.73 11.55
CA SER A 414 25.64 -28.38 10.68
C SER A 414 25.11 -28.19 9.25
N ILE A 415 25.68 -27.22 8.52
CA ILE A 415 25.34 -27.00 7.11
C ILE A 415 25.61 -28.22 6.20
N ASN A 416 26.42 -29.16 6.67
CA ASN A 416 26.72 -30.41 5.96
C ASN A 416 25.71 -31.54 6.27
N ASP A 417 24.66 -31.28 7.06
CA ASP A 417 23.63 -32.28 7.35
C ASP A 417 22.71 -32.49 6.14
N SER A 418 21.85 -33.51 6.18
CA SER A 418 20.94 -33.81 5.06
C SER A 418 19.88 -32.71 4.88
N GLU A 419 19.28 -32.62 3.69
CA GLU A 419 18.25 -31.61 3.39
C GLU A 419 17.05 -31.71 4.34
N GLU A 420 16.70 -32.91 4.82
CA GLU A 420 15.64 -33.12 5.81
C GLU A 420 15.99 -32.44 7.13
N VAL A 421 17.20 -32.67 7.65
CA VAL A 421 17.68 -32.05 8.90
C VAL A 421 17.81 -30.53 8.72
N LEU A 422 18.34 -30.06 7.58
CA LEU A 422 18.41 -28.63 7.28
C LEU A 422 17.01 -28.00 7.22
N SER A 423 16.02 -28.70 6.68
CA SER A 423 14.62 -28.26 6.67
C SER A 423 14.06 -28.11 8.08
N GLU A 424 14.33 -29.08 8.97
CA GLU A 424 13.97 -28.96 10.39
C GLU A 424 14.69 -27.81 11.10
N ILE A 425 15.99 -27.60 10.82
CA ILE A 425 16.75 -26.48 11.38
C ILE A 425 16.19 -25.15 10.87
N ARG A 426 15.76 -25.08 9.61
CA ARG A 426 15.17 -23.87 9.03
C ARG A 426 13.88 -23.52 9.75
N GLN A 427 12.97 -24.47 9.90
CA GLN A 427 11.72 -24.27 10.62
C GLN A 427 11.97 -23.82 12.05
N TRP A 428 12.94 -24.45 12.71
CA TRP A 428 13.37 -24.10 14.06
C TRP A 428 13.94 -22.68 14.15
N HIS A 429 14.79 -22.26 13.20
CA HIS A 429 15.32 -20.90 13.16
C HIS A 429 14.19 -19.88 13.06
N ILE A 430 13.25 -20.10 12.15
CA ILE A 430 12.11 -19.22 11.91
C ILE A 430 11.23 -19.14 13.16
N GLU A 431 10.87 -20.30 13.74
CA GLU A 431 10.10 -20.35 14.99
C GLU A 431 10.76 -19.52 16.10
N HIS A 432 12.08 -19.69 16.29
CA HIS A 432 12.78 -19.01 17.36
C HIS A 432 13.03 -17.52 17.09
N VAL A 433 13.19 -17.09 15.83
CA VAL A 433 13.20 -15.66 15.48
C VAL A 433 11.86 -15.03 15.85
N MET A 434 10.76 -15.69 15.50
CA MET A 434 9.41 -15.21 15.82
C MET A 434 9.14 -15.17 17.32
N LYS A 435 9.57 -16.19 18.07
CA LYS A 435 9.48 -16.18 19.54
C LYS A 435 10.33 -15.08 20.18
N LEU A 436 11.55 -14.83 19.68
CA LEU A 436 12.38 -13.73 20.18
C LEU A 436 11.71 -12.37 19.94
N ARG A 437 11.12 -12.18 18.76
CA ARG A 437 10.34 -10.98 18.43
C ARG A 437 9.16 -10.79 19.36
N ASP A 438 8.37 -11.84 19.60
CA ASP A 438 7.11 -11.72 20.32
C ASP A 438 7.31 -11.68 21.84
N VAL A 439 8.38 -12.31 22.35
CA VAL A 439 8.63 -12.45 23.79
C VAL A 439 9.72 -11.50 24.29
N VAL A 440 10.89 -11.46 23.65
CA VAL A 440 12.07 -10.76 24.22
C VAL A 440 12.12 -9.28 23.82
N VAL A 441 11.78 -8.95 22.57
CA VAL A 441 11.82 -7.55 22.09
C VAL A 441 10.91 -6.59 22.85
N PRO A 442 9.71 -6.98 23.34
CA PRO A 442 8.93 -6.11 24.22
C PRO A 442 9.68 -5.65 25.48
N TYR A 443 10.39 -6.57 26.16
CA TYR A 443 11.20 -6.23 27.34
C TYR A 443 12.40 -5.36 26.98
N LEU A 444 13.03 -5.61 25.83
CA LEU A 444 14.11 -4.78 25.32
C LEU A 444 13.64 -3.32 25.14
N LYS A 445 12.47 -3.12 24.52
CA LYS A 445 11.89 -1.78 24.32
C LYS A 445 11.52 -1.11 25.64
N GLU A 446 11.10 -1.88 26.65
CA GLU A 446 10.78 -1.36 27.98
C GLU A 446 12.04 -0.92 28.75
N SER A 447 13.10 -1.73 28.73
CA SER A 447 14.40 -1.37 29.31
C SER A 447 14.92 -0.07 28.69
N LEU A 448 14.87 0.08 27.36
CA LEU A 448 15.27 1.31 26.67
C LEU A 448 14.44 2.55 27.03
N LYS A 449 13.13 2.40 27.29
CA LYS A 449 12.28 3.52 27.73
C LYS A 449 12.56 3.98 29.15
N SER A 450 13.10 3.12 30.00
CA SER A 450 13.51 3.51 31.36
C SER A 450 14.78 4.38 31.38
N ILE A 451 15.42 4.53 30.21
CA ILE A 451 16.72 5.18 30.00
C ILE A 451 16.58 6.55 29.33
N SER A 452 15.52 6.74 28.52
CA SER A 452 15.14 8.03 27.89
C SER A 452 14.30 8.89 28.82
#